data_AF-A0A7W7HWM9-F1
#
_entry.id   AF-A0A7W7HWM9-F1
#
_cell.length_a   1.000
_cell.length_b   1.000
_cell.length_c   1.000
_cell.angle_alpha   90.00
_cell.angle_beta   90.00
_cell.angle_gamma   90.00
#
_symmetry.space_group_name_H-M   'P 1'
#
loop_
_entity.id
_entity.type
_entity.pdbx_description
1 polymer ?
#
loop_
_entity_poly.entity_id
_entity_poly.type
_entity_poly.pdbx_seq_one_letter_code
_entity_poly.pdbx_strand_id
1 'polypeptide(L)'
;MAIYSHEIPAAALAETNPWTCDQSGYLFQSPNGTNSTPHHVQQVNLAAGAGATGSGKTTRAVNGVGYNTLDNYFYGWDQQTNQLTRIHKDGTMFGLGLPTGFPVTAINVGDFDPAGHLWQMNSNATLALWYEVDLAPGASTPPALVAKGTIARLPGLYLPSDWSYVAGALFGVAETTSGNGNVHLLRSTGPTRVRSPACRRR
;
A
#
# COMPACT_ATOMS: atom_id res chain seq x y z
N MET A 1 17.73 -27.27 -40.25
CA MET A 1 16.55 -27.31 -39.35
C MET A 1 16.48 -25.95 -38.68
N ALA A 2 15.58 -25.08 -39.12
CA ALA A 2 15.42 -23.75 -38.53
C ALA A 2 14.40 -23.87 -37.38
N ILE A 3 14.84 -23.50 -36.17
CA ILE A 3 13.95 -23.37 -35.02
C ILE A 3 13.36 -21.96 -35.09
N TYR A 4 12.05 -21.88 -35.31
CA TYR A 4 11.31 -20.63 -35.18
C TYR A 4 10.73 -20.58 -33.76
N SER A 5 11.27 -19.68 -32.93
CA SER A 5 10.67 -19.32 -31.66
C SER A 5 9.61 -18.23 -31.89
N HIS A 6 8.36 -18.54 -31.57
CA HIS A 6 7.33 -17.52 -31.36
C HIS A 6 7.26 -17.24 -29.86
N GLU A 7 7.62 -16.03 -29.46
CA GLU A 7 7.25 -15.54 -28.14
C GLU A 7 5.74 -15.26 -28.17
N ILE A 8 4.98 -15.97 -27.33
CA ILE A 8 3.62 -15.55 -27.01
C ILE A 8 3.80 -14.27 -26.17
N PRO A 9 3.39 -13.08 -26.63
CA PRO A 9 3.45 -11.91 -25.78
C PRO A 9 2.55 -12.21 -24.56
N ALA A 10 3.13 -12.11 -23.36
CA ALA A 10 2.33 -12.09 -22.15
C ALA A 10 1.40 -10.88 -22.27
N ALA A 11 0.15 -11.13 -22.64
CA ALA A 11 -0.88 -10.11 -22.69
C ALA A 11 -1.23 -9.72 -21.24
N ALA A 12 -0.38 -8.91 -20.61
CA ALA A 12 -0.87 -8.00 -19.60
C ALA A 12 -1.70 -6.97 -20.37
N LEU A 13 -3.02 -7.00 -20.19
CA LEU A 13 -3.85 -5.88 -20.59
C LEU A 13 -3.23 -4.64 -19.93
N ALA A 14 -2.60 -3.77 -20.71
CA ALA A 14 -2.11 -2.50 -20.22
C ALA A 14 -3.34 -1.74 -19.74
N GLU A 15 -3.56 -1.71 -18.44
CA GLU A 15 -4.67 -1.01 -17.84
C GLU A 15 -4.45 0.49 -18.05
N THR A 16 -5.44 1.19 -18.65
CA THR A 16 -5.22 2.49 -19.31
C THR A 16 -5.75 3.68 -18.52
N ASN A 17 -5.64 3.70 -17.19
CA ASN A 17 -6.09 4.86 -16.40
C ASN A 17 -5.24 5.14 -15.15
N PRO A 18 -3.93 5.38 -15.31
CA PRO A 18 -3.05 5.71 -14.20
C PRO A 18 -3.35 7.10 -13.65
N TRP A 19 -2.93 7.32 -12.41
CA TRP A 19 -2.92 8.64 -11.79
C TRP A 19 -1.75 9.46 -12.32
N THR A 20 -1.64 10.71 -11.87
CA THR A 20 -0.52 11.58 -12.19
C THR A 20 0.31 11.76 -10.92
N CYS A 21 1.61 11.49 -10.99
CA CYS A 21 2.52 11.81 -9.89
C CYS A 21 2.70 13.34 -9.85
N ASP A 22 2.04 14.01 -8.91
CA ASP A 22 2.12 15.45 -8.71
C ASP A 22 2.38 15.79 -7.22
N GLN A 23 2.20 17.05 -6.81
CA GLN A 23 2.44 17.52 -5.45
C GLN A 23 1.26 17.25 -4.49
N SER A 24 0.38 16.32 -4.85
CA SER A 24 -0.81 16.02 -4.06
C SER A 24 -0.61 14.83 -3.13
N GLY A 25 -1.11 14.98 -1.90
CA GLY A 25 -1.41 13.87 -1.01
C GLY A 25 -2.85 13.42 -1.22
N TYR A 26 -3.12 12.14 -0.96
CA TYR A 26 -4.46 11.56 -1.11
C TYR A 26 -4.88 10.83 0.15
N LEU A 27 -6.17 10.88 0.45
CA LEU A 27 -6.76 10.17 1.59
C LEU A 27 -8.01 9.41 1.13
N PHE A 28 -7.96 8.10 1.26
CA PHE A 28 -9.07 7.20 0.94
C PHE A 28 -9.90 6.97 2.20
N GLN A 29 -11.14 7.43 2.21
CA GLN A 29 -11.99 7.41 3.39
C GLN A 29 -13.38 6.83 3.12
N SER A 30 -13.80 5.93 4.02
CA SER A 30 -15.16 5.39 4.08
C SER A 30 -15.81 5.82 5.41
N PRO A 31 -16.23 7.08 5.55
CA PRO A 31 -16.61 7.67 6.84
C PRO A 31 -17.83 7.02 7.51
N ASN A 32 -18.64 6.29 6.76
CA ASN A 32 -19.80 5.55 7.27
C ASN A 32 -19.54 4.03 7.40
N GLY A 33 -18.27 3.63 7.45
CA GLY A 33 -17.87 2.22 7.49
C GLY A 33 -17.78 1.58 6.10
N THR A 34 -17.38 0.30 6.08
CA THR A 34 -17.00 -0.42 4.85
C THR A 34 -18.18 -0.76 3.93
N ASN A 35 -19.40 -0.78 4.47
CA ASN A 35 -20.62 -1.14 3.74
C ASN A 35 -21.45 0.07 3.31
N SER A 36 -20.98 1.29 3.56
CA SER A 36 -21.72 2.51 3.26
C SER A 36 -20.97 3.37 2.26
N THR A 37 -21.69 3.77 1.21
CA THR A 37 -21.21 4.66 0.16
C THR A 37 -21.61 6.11 0.46
N PRO A 38 -20.91 7.09 -0.14
CA PRO A 38 -19.74 6.97 -1.01
C PRO A 38 -18.41 6.72 -0.26
N HIS A 39 -17.49 6.00 -0.90
CA HIS A 39 -16.10 5.87 -0.47
C HIS A 39 -15.28 6.99 -1.10
N HIS A 40 -14.95 8.02 -0.34
CA HIS A 40 -14.35 9.24 -0.85
C HIS A 40 -12.84 9.10 -1.07
N VAL A 41 -12.35 9.70 -2.14
CA VAL A 41 -10.92 10.05 -2.29
C VAL A 41 -10.81 11.55 -2.09
N GLN A 42 -10.08 11.94 -1.07
CA GLN A 42 -9.71 13.33 -0.81
C GLN A 42 -8.30 13.59 -1.35
N GLN A 43 -8.04 14.81 -1.79
CA GLN A 43 -6.76 15.26 -2.32
C GLN A 43 -6.34 16.54 -1.61
N VAL A 44 -5.07 16.65 -1.25
CA VAL A 44 -4.47 17.79 -0.58
C VAL A 44 -3.28 18.24 -1.41
N ASN A 45 -3.22 19.50 -1.83
CA ASN A 45 -2.00 20.04 -2.44
C ASN A 45 -0.98 20.33 -1.32
N LEU A 46 0.06 19.50 -1.25
CA LEU A 46 1.06 19.56 -0.18
C LEU A 46 2.01 20.76 -0.30
N ALA A 47 2.18 21.32 -1.50
CA ALA A 47 3.03 22.50 -1.71
C ALA A 47 2.31 23.80 -1.36
N ALA A 48 1.01 23.89 -1.64
CA ALA A 48 0.21 25.07 -1.34
C ALA A 48 -0.31 25.10 0.10
N GLY A 49 -0.23 23.99 0.85
CA GLY A 49 -0.80 23.86 2.19
C GLY A 49 -2.33 24.01 2.20
N ALA A 50 -3.00 23.75 1.08
CA ALA A 50 -4.44 23.93 0.94
C ALA A 50 -5.20 22.79 1.63
N GLY A 51 -6.45 23.07 2.05
CA GLY A 51 -7.34 22.04 2.61
C GLY A 51 -7.68 20.93 1.61
N ALA A 52 -8.16 19.80 2.14
CA ALA A 52 -8.57 18.67 1.32
C ALA A 52 -9.73 19.04 0.37
N THR A 53 -9.57 18.72 -0.90
CA THR A 53 -10.62 18.74 -1.92
C THR A 53 -11.07 17.30 -2.23
N GLY A 54 -12.28 17.12 -2.77
CA GLY A 54 -12.70 15.80 -3.26
C GLY A 54 -12.09 15.53 -4.64
N SER A 55 -11.36 14.42 -4.80
CA SER A 55 -10.75 13.99 -6.07
C SER A 55 -11.47 12.84 -6.75
N GLY A 56 -12.40 12.19 -6.06
CA GLY A 56 -13.20 11.12 -6.62
C GLY A 56 -13.82 10.22 -5.56
N LYS A 57 -14.21 9.02 -6.01
CA LYS A 57 -14.75 7.97 -5.15
C LYS A 57 -14.28 6.61 -5.63
N THR A 58 -13.93 5.70 -4.73
CA THR A 58 -13.69 4.30 -5.09
C THR A 58 -15.01 3.53 -5.15
N THR A 59 -15.06 2.51 -6.01
CA THR A 59 -16.25 1.64 -6.14
C THR A 59 -16.56 0.84 -4.87
N ARG A 60 -15.54 0.54 -4.06
CA ARG A 60 -15.64 -0.18 -2.78
C ARG A 60 -14.75 0.44 -1.71
N ALA A 61 -14.99 0.08 -0.46
CA ALA A 61 -14.15 0.50 0.65
C ALA A 61 -12.74 -0.10 0.51
N VAL A 62 -11.74 0.77 0.54
CA VAL A 62 -10.32 0.40 0.49
C VAL A 62 -9.59 0.98 1.70
N ASN A 63 -8.55 0.31 2.16
CA ASN A 63 -7.66 0.81 3.21
C ASN A 63 -6.23 0.27 3.01
N GLY A 64 -5.26 0.74 3.80
CA GLY A 64 -3.85 0.40 3.65
C GLY A 64 -3.34 0.69 2.23
N VAL A 65 -3.63 1.91 1.77
CA VAL A 65 -3.41 2.37 0.40
C VAL A 65 -2.04 3.01 0.27
N GLY A 66 -1.28 2.63 -0.76
CA GLY A 66 -0.03 3.27 -1.14
C GLY A 66 0.00 3.66 -2.62
N TYR A 67 0.81 4.65 -2.97
CA TYR A 67 1.04 5.09 -4.35
C TYR A 67 2.31 4.48 -4.94
N ASN A 68 2.22 3.78 -6.06
CA ASN A 68 3.38 3.24 -6.74
C ASN A 68 3.89 4.23 -7.80
N THR A 69 5.07 4.79 -7.59
CA THR A 69 5.70 5.74 -8.53
C THR A 69 6.20 5.08 -9.82
N LEU A 70 6.30 3.75 -9.87
CA LEU A 70 6.79 3.03 -11.05
C LEU A 70 5.73 2.87 -12.16
N ASP A 71 4.44 2.87 -11.80
CA ASP A 71 3.32 2.73 -12.74
C ASP A 71 2.21 3.78 -12.56
N ASN A 72 2.34 4.65 -11.56
CA ASN A 72 1.41 5.70 -11.21
C ASN A 72 0.02 5.20 -10.81
N TYR A 73 -0.10 4.02 -10.21
CA TYR A 73 -1.34 3.53 -9.61
C TYR A 73 -1.32 3.59 -8.08
N PHE A 74 -2.50 3.75 -7.49
CA PHE A 74 -2.70 3.40 -6.09
C PHE A 74 -3.01 1.92 -5.97
N TYR A 75 -2.50 1.31 -4.90
CA TYR A 75 -2.81 -0.07 -4.54
C TYR A 75 -3.24 -0.11 -3.08
N GLY A 76 -4.14 -1.02 -2.73
CA GLY A 76 -4.58 -1.17 -1.36
C GLY A 76 -5.29 -2.48 -1.10
N TRP A 77 -5.96 -2.53 0.05
CA TRP A 77 -6.76 -3.66 0.49
C TRP A 77 -8.25 -3.39 0.31
N ASP A 78 -8.89 -4.14 -0.59
CA ASP A 78 -10.34 -4.13 -0.75
C ASP A 78 -10.99 -4.78 0.48
N GLN A 79 -11.65 -3.98 1.30
CA GLN A 79 -12.22 -4.43 2.57
C GLN A 79 -13.48 -5.30 2.41
N GLN A 80 -14.06 -5.37 1.20
CA GLN A 80 -15.22 -6.19 0.92
C GLN A 80 -14.81 -7.55 0.35
N THR A 81 -13.84 -7.58 -0.57
CA THR A 81 -13.39 -8.83 -1.20
C THR A 81 -12.21 -9.48 -0.46
N ASN A 82 -11.58 -8.76 0.48
CA ASN A 82 -10.36 -9.18 1.19
C ASN A 82 -9.22 -9.56 0.25
N GLN A 83 -8.96 -8.70 -0.74
CA GLN A 83 -7.91 -8.90 -1.74
C GLN A 83 -7.08 -7.64 -1.92
N LEU A 84 -5.86 -7.83 -2.45
CA LEU A 84 -5.11 -6.71 -3.00
C LEU A 84 -5.82 -6.20 -4.24
N THR A 85 -5.80 -4.89 -4.41
CA THR A 85 -6.46 -4.23 -5.54
C THR A 85 -5.63 -3.07 -6.05
N ARG A 86 -5.65 -2.88 -7.37
CA ARG A 86 -5.17 -1.69 -8.05
C ARG A 86 -6.33 -0.72 -8.24
N ILE A 87 -6.12 0.55 -7.91
CA ILE A 87 -7.14 1.60 -7.95
C ILE A 87 -6.80 2.58 -9.08
N HIS A 88 -7.71 2.72 -10.03
CA HIS A 88 -7.56 3.61 -11.19
C HIS A 88 -7.91 5.04 -10.85
N LYS A 89 -7.52 5.97 -11.70
CA LYS A 89 -7.82 7.39 -11.53
C LYS A 89 -9.33 7.70 -11.49
N ASP A 90 -10.15 6.91 -12.17
CA ASP A 90 -11.61 7.04 -12.12
C ASP A 90 -12.26 6.37 -10.89
N GLY A 91 -11.46 5.73 -10.03
CA GLY A 91 -11.92 5.03 -8.83
C GLY A 91 -12.42 3.61 -9.05
N THR A 92 -12.36 3.09 -10.28
CA THR A 92 -12.53 1.66 -10.52
C THR A 92 -11.37 0.88 -9.91
N MET A 93 -11.66 -0.38 -9.54
CA MET A 93 -10.76 -1.22 -8.76
C MET A 93 -10.60 -2.57 -9.44
N PHE A 94 -9.36 -2.94 -9.75
CA PHE A 94 -9.00 -4.24 -10.32
C PHE A 94 -8.47 -5.14 -9.22
N GLY A 95 -9.08 -6.31 -9.04
CA GLY A 95 -8.67 -7.30 -8.04
C GLY A 95 -7.41 -8.04 -8.48
N LEU A 96 -6.36 -7.99 -7.68
CA LEU A 96 -5.09 -8.68 -7.94
C LEU A 96 -5.01 -10.04 -7.24
N GLY A 97 -6.01 -10.38 -6.41
CA GLY A 97 -6.02 -11.59 -5.61
C GLY A 97 -5.11 -11.50 -4.38
N LEU A 98 -4.76 -12.65 -3.83
CA LEU A 98 -3.96 -12.78 -2.61
C LEU A 98 -2.65 -13.54 -2.88
N PRO A 99 -1.50 -13.00 -2.45
CA PRO A 99 -0.26 -13.75 -2.44
C PRO A 99 -0.39 -15.02 -1.61
N THR A 100 0.25 -16.11 -2.05
CA THR A 100 0.35 -17.32 -1.24
C THR A 100 1.01 -17.02 0.12
N GLY A 101 0.37 -17.41 1.22
CA GLY A 101 0.88 -17.18 2.57
C GLY A 101 0.56 -15.81 3.17
N PHE A 102 -0.16 -14.95 2.45
CA PHE A 102 -0.81 -13.75 2.98
C PHE A 102 -2.12 -14.17 3.69
N PRO A 103 -2.35 -13.77 4.96
CA PRO A 103 -3.56 -14.15 5.66
C PRO A 103 -4.75 -13.31 5.23
N VAL A 104 -5.95 -13.91 5.26
CA VAL A 104 -7.21 -13.18 5.09
C VAL A 104 -7.48 -12.41 6.40
N THR A 105 -6.93 -11.20 6.51
CA THR A 105 -7.08 -10.32 7.66
C THR A 105 -7.43 -8.91 7.19
N ALA A 106 -7.94 -8.08 8.11
CA ALA A 106 -8.10 -6.67 7.82
C ALA A 106 -6.71 -6.02 7.64
N ILE A 107 -6.55 -5.16 6.65
CA ILE A 107 -5.36 -4.35 6.44
C ILE A 107 -5.78 -2.89 6.47
N ASN A 108 -5.07 -2.08 7.25
CA ASN A 108 -5.42 -0.67 7.44
C ASN A 108 -4.25 0.31 7.32
N VAL A 109 -3.04 -0.20 7.09
CA VAL A 109 -1.82 0.59 6.97
C VAL A 109 -1.09 0.14 5.72
N GLY A 110 -0.62 1.08 4.90
CA GLY A 110 0.01 0.76 3.61
C GLY A 110 0.88 1.89 3.07
N ASP A 111 2.06 1.56 2.52
CA ASP A 111 2.82 2.49 1.67
C ASP A 111 3.83 1.74 0.80
N PHE A 112 4.31 2.38 -0.28
CA PHE A 112 5.29 1.80 -1.19
C PHE A 112 6.72 2.18 -0.84
N ASP A 113 7.62 1.22 -1.01
CA ASP A 113 9.04 1.55 -1.19
C ASP A 113 9.37 1.89 -2.66
N PRO A 114 10.52 2.52 -2.93
CA PRO A 114 10.92 2.87 -4.30
C PRO A 114 11.18 1.69 -5.24
N ALA A 115 11.21 0.45 -4.73
CA ALA A 115 11.37 -0.75 -5.56
C ALA A 115 10.03 -1.28 -6.09
N GLY A 116 8.91 -0.65 -5.73
CA GLY A 116 7.58 -1.11 -6.11
C GLY A 116 7.03 -2.16 -5.17
N HIS A 117 7.56 -2.29 -3.95
CA HIS A 117 6.97 -3.18 -2.96
C HIS A 117 6.00 -2.42 -2.06
N LEU A 118 4.78 -2.93 -1.94
CA LEU A 118 3.78 -2.42 -1.02
C LEU A 118 3.99 -3.06 0.35
N TRP A 119 4.24 -2.22 1.35
CA TRP A 119 4.31 -2.61 2.74
C TRP A 119 2.95 -2.43 3.37
N GLN A 120 2.41 -3.47 4.00
CA GLN A 120 1.09 -3.42 4.66
C GLN A 120 1.12 -3.92 6.10
N MET A 121 0.22 -3.41 6.93
CA MET A 121 0.04 -3.88 8.30
C MET A 121 -1.43 -3.85 8.74
N ASN A 122 -1.78 -4.80 9.62
CA ASN A 122 -2.96 -4.70 10.49
C ASN A 122 -2.54 -4.14 11.85
N SER A 123 -2.70 -2.83 12.08
CA SER A 123 -2.30 -2.22 13.37
C SER A 123 -3.29 -2.49 14.51
N ASN A 124 -4.49 -2.97 14.17
CA ASN A 124 -5.53 -3.34 15.14
C ASN A 124 -5.38 -4.77 15.68
N ALA A 125 -4.55 -5.60 15.05
CA ALA A 125 -4.29 -6.95 15.53
C ALA A 125 -3.51 -6.93 16.86
N THR A 126 -3.82 -7.89 17.75
CA THR A 126 -3.09 -8.11 19.02
C THR A 126 -1.60 -8.31 18.78
N LEU A 127 -1.28 -9.10 17.75
CA LEU A 127 0.05 -9.21 17.17
C LEU A 127 0.00 -8.56 15.78
N ALA A 128 0.56 -7.35 15.67
CA ALA A 128 0.54 -6.64 14.39
C ALA A 128 1.51 -7.29 13.41
N LEU A 129 0.92 -7.90 12.40
CA LEU A 129 1.63 -8.52 11.30
C LEU A 129 1.86 -7.49 10.21
N TRP A 130 3.11 -7.42 9.74
CA TRP A 130 3.46 -6.65 8.55
C TRP A 130 3.78 -7.59 7.40
N TYR A 131 3.52 -7.11 6.19
CA TYR A 131 3.73 -7.81 4.94
C TYR A 131 4.41 -6.90 3.95
N GLU A 132 5.20 -7.49 3.09
CA GLU A 132 5.79 -6.83 1.95
C GLU A 132 5.41 -7.61 0.70
N VAL A 133 4.78 -6.93 -0.25
CA VAL A 133 4.24 -7.53 -1.47
C VAL A 133 4.89 -6.88 -2.68
N ASP A 134 5.38 -7.70 -3.62
CA ASP A 134 5.95 -7.21 -4.87
C ASP A 134 4.85 -6.79 -5.86
N LEU A 135 4.83 -5.51 -6.18
CA LEU A 135 3.93 -4.87 -7.14
C LEU A 135 4.71 -4.00 -8.13
N ALA A 136 6.00 -4.29 -8.36
CA ALA A 136 6.77 -3.64 -9.40
C ALA A 136 6.15 -3.92 -10.79
N PRO A 137 6.32 -3.04 -11.78
CA PRO A 137 5.83 -3.30 -13.14
C PRO A 137 6.32 -4.64 -13.67
N GLY A 138 5.38 -5.49 -14.11
CA GLY A 138 5.66 -6.86 -14.55
C GLY A 138 5.55 -7.93 -13.46
N ALA A 139 5.21 -7.57 -12.21
CA ALA A 139 4.89 -8.54 -11.16
C ALA A 139 3.73 -9.47 -11.57
N SER A 140 3.72 -10.67 -11.00
CA SER A 140 2.69 -11.68 -11.25
C SER A 140 1.31 -11.24 -10.72
N THR A 141 0.25 -11.84 -11.24
CA THR A 141 -1.10 -11.74 -10.66
C THR A 141 -1.60 -13.15 -10.35
N PRO A 142 -1.75 -13.54 -9.06
CA PRO A 142 -1.53 -12.73 -7.87
C PRO A 142 -0.06 -12.34 -7.63
N PRO A 143 0.18 -11.21 -6.93
CA PRO A 143 1.53 -10.75 -6.63
C PRO A 143 2.21 -11.65 -5.61
N ALA A 144 3.55 -11.57 -5.55
CA ALA A 144 4.35 -12.38 -4.63
C ALA A 144 4.45 -11.72 -3.25
N LEU A 145 4.37 -12.53 -2.18
CA LEU A 145 4.73 -12.11 -0.83
C LEU A 145 6.25 -12.17 -0.69
N VAL A 146 6.91 -11.02 -0.59
CA VAL A 146 8.37 -10.92 -0.46
C VAL A 146 8.81 -11.27 0.95
N ALA A 147 8.13 -10.71 1.95
CA ALA A 147 8.45 -10.92 3.34
C ALA A 147 7.23 -10.67 4.24
N LYS A 148 7.29 -11.19 5.46
CA LYS A 148 6.34 -10.87 6.52
C LYS A 148 7.02 -10.99 7.88
N GLY A 149 6.42 -10.36 8.88
CA GLY A 149 6.88 -10.48 10.26
C GLY A 149 5.90 -9.83 11.23
N THR A 150 6.39 -9.58 12.43
CA THR A 150 5.63 -8.91 13.49
C THR A 150 6.29 -7.58 13.85
N ILE A 151 5.46 -6.61 14.25
CA ILE A 151 5.93 -5.40 14.93
C ILE A 151 5.55 -5.52 16.41
N ALA A 152 6.55 -5.38 17.28
CA ALA A 152 6.33 -5.31 18.71
C ALA A 152 5.76 -3.94 19.09
N ARG A 153 4.74 -3.94 19.95
CA ARG A 153 4.21 -2.71 20.54
C ARG A 153 5.22 -2.20 21.58
N LEU A 154 5.59 -0.92 21.48
CA LEU A 154 6.38 -0.27 22.51
C LEU A 154 5.50 -0.01 23.73
N PRO A 155 5.99 -0.25 24.97
CA PRO A 155 5.21 0.01 26.18
C PRO A 155 4.68 1.44 26.23
N GLY A 156 3.38 1.59 26.51
CA GLY A 156 2.72 2.89 26.64
C GLY A 156 2.32 3.57 25.32
N LEU A 157 2.54 2.93 24.16
CA LEU A 157 2.18 3.46 22.85
C LEU A 157 1.24 2.53 22.08
N TYR A 158 0.28 3.12 21.37
CA TYR A 158 -0.45 2.41 20.32
C TYR A 158 0.46 2.16 19.12
N LEU A 159 0.02 1.28 18.22
CA LEU A 159 0.62 1.20 16.89
C LEU A 159 0.09 2.36 16.05
N PRO A 160 0.86 2.80 15.03
CA PRO A 160 0.40 3.89 14.21
C PRO A 160 -0.80 3.45 13.36
N SER A 161 -1.77 4.34 13.22
CA SER A 161 -2.98 4.10 12.42
C SER A 161 -2.70 4.14 10.91
N ASP A 162 -1.57 4.73 10.53
CA ASP A 162 -1.03 4.73 9.18
C ASP A 162 0.50 4.93 9.20
N TRP A 163 1.19 4.73 8.07
CA TRP A 163 2.62 4.98 7.95
C TRP A 163 3.03 5.57 6.61
N SER A 164 4.29 5.97 6.49
CA SER A 164 4.91 6.32 5.23
C SER A 164 6.32 5.75 5.13
N TYR A 165 6.70 5.26 3.96
CA TYR A 165 8.05 4.82 3.67
C TYR A 165 8.93 6.01 3.27
N VAL A 166 9.99 6.26 4.03
CA VAL A 166 10.95 7.32 3.75
C VAL A 166 12.36 6.79 3.99
N ALA A 167 13.23 6.91 2.98
CA ALA A 167 14.67 6.65 3.11
C ALA A 167 15.03 5.31 3.80
N GLY A 168 14.34 4.22 3.43
CA GLY A 168 14.65 2.88 3.94
C GLY A 168 13.94 2.49 5.25
N ALA A 169 13.01 3.31 5.74
CA ALA A 169 12.27 3.02 6.96
C ALA A 169 10.79 3.43 6.82
N LEU A 170 9.95 2.78 7.61
CA LEU A 170 8.53 3.11 7.75
C LEU A 170 8.36 4.02 8.95
N PHE A 171 7.65 5.12 8.77
CA PHE A 171 7.41 6.14 9.78
C PHE A 171 5.92 6.26 10.04
N GLY A 172 5.51 6.27 11.31
CA GLY A 172 4.11 6.45 11.68
C GLY A 172 3.98 7.29 12.93
N VAL A 173 2.80 7.88 13.15
CA VAL A 173 2.50 8.63 14.37
C VAL A 173 1.67 7.75 15.29
N ALA A 174 2.09 7.62 16.54
CA ALA A 174 1.40 6.83 17.55
C ALA A 174 1.03 7.69 18.76
N GLU A 175 -0.19 7.49 19.26
CA GLU A 175 -0.67 8.09 20.50
C GLU A 175 -0.20 7.28 21.71
N THR A 176 -0.09 7.94 22.86
CA THR A 176 0.10 7.22 24.12
C THR A 176 -1.18 6.50 24.54
N THR A 177 -1.02 5.32 25.14
CA THR A 177 -2.15 4.54 25.68
C THR A 177 -2.80 5.17 26.91
N SER A 178 -2.21 6.25 27.44
CA SER A 178 -2.73 6.99 28.60
C SER A 178 -3.88 7.95 28.23
N GLY A 179 -4.09 8.21 26.93
CA GLY A 179 -5.14 9.12 26.46
C GLY A 179 -4.85 10.60 26.74
N ASN A 180 -3.61 10.96 27.10
CA ASN A 180 -3.22 12.34 27.41
C ASN A 180 -3.00 13.23 26.16
N GLY A 181 -3.23 12.70 24.96
CA GLY A 181 -3.05 13.43 23.68
C GLY A 181 -1.60 13.53 23.20
N ASN A 182 -0.62 12.98 23.91
CA ASN A 182 0.76 12.96 23.44
C ASN A 182 0.91 12.01 22.24
N VAL A 183 1.59 12.49 21.21
CA VAL A 183 1.91 11.73 20.00
C VAL A 183 3.42 11.56 19.84
N HIS A 184 3.83 10.41 19.32
CA HIS A 184 5.21 10.02 19.10
C HIS A 184 5.43 9.62 17.64
N LEU A 185 6.53 10.07 17.05
CA LEU A 185 6.99 9.55 15.77
C LEU A 185 7.67 8.20 16.01
N LEU A 186 7.12 7.15 15.41
CA LEU A 186 7.69 5.82 15.38
C LEU A 186 8.45 5.61 14.09
N ARG A 187 9.60 4.94 14.19
CA ARG A 187 10.40 4.49 13.06
C ARG A 187 10.56 2.99 13.14
N SER A 188 10.16 2.30 12.08
CA SER A 188 10.38 0.87 11.89
C SER A 188 11.33 0.67 10.72
N THR A 189 12.52 0.18 11.00
CA THR A 189 13.39 -0.39 9.96
C THR A 189 12.96 -1.83 9.77
N GLY A 190 12.66 -2.24 8.54
CA GLY A 190 12.42 -3.66 8.24
C GLY A 190 13.59 -4.54 8.72
N PRO A 191 13.42 -5.87 8.80
CA PRO A 191 14.54 -6.75 9.10
C PRO A 191 15.70 -6.40 8.16
N THR A 192 16.92 -6.30 8.70
CA THR A 192 18.13 -6.11 7.90
C THR A 192 18.11 -7.14 6.77
N ARG A 193 17.75 -6.72 5.56
CA ARG A 193 17.97 -7.55 4.40
C ARG A 193 19.47 -7.63 4.27
N VAL A 194 20.01 -8.81 4.54
CA VAL A 194 21.29 -9.16 3.96
C VAL A 194 21.05 -9.10 2.46
N ARG A 195 21.38 -7.95 1.85
CA ARG A 195 21.37 -7.81 0.40
C ARG A 195 22.38 -8.85 -0.08
N SER A 196 21.90 -9.96 -0.64
CA SER A 196 22.75 -10.76 -1.50
C SER A 196 23.32 -9.81 -2.56
N PRO A 197 24.64 -9.73 -2.73
CA PRO A 197 25.22 -8.79 -3.68
C PRO A 197 24.92 -9.31 -5.09
N ALA A 198 23.84 -8.85 -5.68
CA ALA A 198 23.50 -9.14 -7.07
C ALA A 198 23.30 -7.84 -7.85
N CYS A 199 24.20 -7.65 -8.82
CA CYS A 199 24.21 -6.66 -9.90
C CYS A 199 24.26 -5.17 -9.53
N ARG A 200 25.48 -4.68 -9.24
CA ARG A 200 25.89 -3.39 -9.80
C ARG A 200 26.13 -3.60 -11.31
N ARG A 201 25.27 -3.06 -12.17
CA ARG A 201 25.67 -2.84 -13.56
C ARG A 201 26.50 -1.55 -13.60
N ARG A 202 27.72 -1.69 -14.08
CA ARG A 202 28.56 -0.59 -14.57
C ARG A 202 27.92 0.00 -15.83
#